data_AF-A0A2R6EBA2-F1
#
_entry.id   AF-A0A2R6EBA2-F1
#
_cell.length_a   1.000
_cell.length_b   1.000
_cell.length_c   1.000
_cell.angle_alpha   90.00
_cell.angle_beta   90.00
_cell.angle_gamma   90.00
#
_symmetry.space_group_name_H-M   'P 1'
#
loop_
_entity.id
_entity.type
_entity.pdbx_description
1 polymer ?
#
loop_
_entity_poly.entity_id
_entity_poly.type
_entity_poly.pdbx_seq_one_letter_code
_entity_poly.pdbx_strand_id
1 'polypeptide(L)'
;MGVRPPSNDLDDEPDIVEFGIAALDARLEETEVTYPVSAAELDDEHGHVEVPFDPAGHTVTVGEALAEVNEETFDSQADLLNALHPVFERKRQAASNSLLAQLRALVPF
;
A
#
# COMPACT_ATOMS: atom_id res chain seq x y z
N MET A 1 19.96 -50.78 -3.42
CA MET A 1 19.92 -49.60 -2.53
C MET A 1 19.39 -48.45 -3.36
N GLY A 2 18.16 -48.00 -3.11
CA GLY A 2 17.61 -46.81 -3.77
C GLY A 2 17.86 -45.61 -2.88
N VAL A 3 18.60 -44.62 -3.35
CA VAL A 3 18.80 -43.35 -2.64
C VAL A 3 17.52 -42.54 -2.81
N ARG A 4 16.94 -42.07 -1.71
CA ARG A 4 15.83 -41.12 -1.72
C ARG A 4 16.41 -39.74 -2.10
N PRO A 5 15.88 -39.02 -3.10
CA PRO A 5 16.29 -37.65 -3.36
C PRO A 5 15.93 -36.77 -2.15
N PRO A 6 16.71 -35.72 -1.83
CA PRO A 6 16.33 -34.78 -0.79
C PRO A 6 15.00 -34.11 -1.16
N SER A 7 14.08 -34.05 -0.19
CA SER A 7 12.91 -33.18 -0.26
C SER A 7 13.44 -31.75 -0.31
N ASN A 8 13.22 -31.08 -1.44
CA ASN A 8 13.43 -29.66 -1.53
C ASN A 8 12.16 -29.03 -0.96
N ASP A 9 12.12 -28.82 0.36
CA ASP A 9 11.12 -27.97 1.02
C ASP A 9 11.38 -26.52 0.59
N LEU A 10 11.08 -26.23 -0.69
CA LEU A 10 10.90 -24.88 -1.19
C LEU A 10 9.46 -24.48 -0.89
N ASP A 11 9.12 -24.38 0.39
CA ASP A 11 7.96 -23.64 0.85
C ASP A 11 8.36 -22.16 1.12
N ASP A 12 9.37 -21.65 0.41
CA ASP A 12 9.55 -20.20 0.26
C ASP A 12 8.56 -19.73 -0.80
N GLU A 13 7.29 -19.61 -0.39
CA GLU A 13 6.33 -18.79 -1.12
C GLU A 13 7.01 -17.44 -1.37
N PRO A 14 7.07 -16.96 -2.63
CA PRO A 14 7.83 -15.76 -2.93
C PRO A 14 7.31 -14.63 -2.05
N ASP A 15 8.19 -13.93 -1.33
CA ASP A 15 7.84 -12.71 -0.59
C ASP A 15 7.08 -11.78 -1.57
N ILE A 16 5.75 -11.77 -1.46
CA ILE A 16 4.91 -10.95 -2.33
C ILE A 16 5.16 -9.52 -1.87
N VAL A 17 5.88 -8.77 -2.68
CA VAL A 17 6.10 -7.35 -2.39
C VAL A 17 4.79 -6.61 -2.68
N GLU A 18 4.09 -6.23 -1.62
CA GLU A 18 2.81 -5.53 -1.70
C GLU A 18 3.01 -4.02 -1.81
N PHE A 19 2.10 -3.37 -2.54
CA PHE A 19 2.10 -1.92 -2.75
C PHE A 19 0.67 -1.37 -2.79
N GLY A 20 0.52 -0.10 -2.41
CA GLY A 20 -0.73 0.65 -2.45
C GLY A 20 -1.76 0.02 -1.53
N ILE A 21 -2.95 -0.27 -2.08
CA ILE A 21 -4.04 -0.85 -1.30
C ILE A 21 -3.72 -2.25 -0.74
N ALA A 22 -2.90 -3.05 -1.42
CA ALA A 22 -2.53 -4.38 -0.90
C ALA A 22 -1.63 -4.24 0.35
N ALA A 23 -0.67 -3.33 0.29
CA ALA A 23 0.18 -3.04 1.45
C ALA A 23 -0.60 -2.39 2.60
N LEU A 24 -1.61 -1.57 2.29
CA LEU A 24 -2.53 -1.05 3.30
C LEU A 24 -3.37 -2.17 3.92
N ASP A 25 -3.90 -3.08 3.11
CA ASP A 25 -4.73 -4.20 3.54
C ASP A 25 -3.98 -5.08 4.56
N ALA A 26 -2.76 -5.51 4.22
CA ALA A 26 -1.92 -6.28 5.13
C ALA A 26 -1.60 -5.52 6.43
N ARG A 27 -1.37 -4.20 6.36
CA ARG A 27 -1.16 -3.37 7.55
C ARG A 27 -2.40 -3.27 8.43
N LEU A 28 -3.60 -3.18 7.83
CA LEU A 28 -4.85 -3.14 8.58
C LEU A 28 -5.15 -4.48 9.27
N GLU A 29 -4.80 -5.60 8.63
CA GLU A 29 -4.90 -6.93 9.24
C GLU A 29 -4.00 -7.08 10.48
N GLU A 30 -2.81 -6.50 10.47
CA GLU A 30 -1.90 -6.48 11.63
C GLU A 30 -2.39 -5.62 12.80
N THR A 31 -3.28 -4.65 12.52
CA THR A 31 -3.63 -3.59 13.47
C THR A 31 -5.01 -3.74 14.11
N GLU A 32 -5.74 -4.83 13.81
CA GLU A 32 -7.04 -5.18 14.43
C GLU A 32 -8.08 -4.03 14.45
N VAL A 33 -8.17 -3.25 13.36
CA VAL A 33 -9.13 -2.13 13.26
C VAL A 33 -10.57 -2.63 13.40
N THR A 34 -11.32 -2.03 14.32
CA THR A 34 -12.74 -2.35 14.57
C THR A 34 -13.65 -1.35 13.85
N TYR A 35 -14.65 -1.86 13.14
CA TYR A 35 -15.62 -1.05 12.39
C TYR A 35 -16.99 -1.00 13.07
N PRO A 36 -17.76 0.09 12.92
CA PRO A 36 -17.43 1.30 12.15
C PRO A 36 -16.36 2.17 12.86
N VAL A 37 -15.55 2.87 12.08
CA VAL A 37 -14.47 3.74 12.55
C VAL A 37 -14.46 5.07 11.82
N SER A 38 -14.13 6.17 12.50
CA SER A 38 -13.97 7.47 11.87
C SER A 38 -12.58 7.68 11.26
N ALA A 39 -12.49 8.56 10.26
CA ALA A 39 -11.22 8.97 9.68
C ALA A 39 -10.30 9.65 10.72
N ALA A 40 -10.89 10.37 11.69
CA ALA A 40 -10.14 11.00 12.78
C ALA A 40 -9.56 9.97 13.76
N GLU A 41 -10.32 8.95 14.14
CA GLU A 41 -9.83 7.86 14.99
C GLU A 41 -8.72 7.06 14.29
N LEU A 42 -8.90 6.76 12.99
CA LEU A 42 -7.86 6.11 12.18
C LEU A 42 -6.59 6.97 12.05
N ASP A 43 -6.72 8.29 11.90
CA ASP A 43 -5.57 9.20 11.82
C ASP A 43 -4.85 9.31 13.16
N ASP A 44 -5.59 9.43 14.27
CA ASP A 44 -5.01 9.49 15.61
C ASP A 44 -4.23 8.21 15.96
N GLU A 45 -4.75 7.03 15.61
CA GLU A 45 -4.13 5.75 15.97
C GLU A 45 -3.10 5.27 14.94
N HIS A 46 -3.40 5.44 13.65
CA HIS A 46 -2.64 4.83 12.55
C HIS A 46 -2.15 5.85 11.52
N GLY A 47 -2.42 7.15 11.70
CA GLY A 47 -2.03 8.18 10.74
C GLY A 47 -0.54 8.23 10.45
N HIS A 48 0.30 7.80 11.39
CA HIS A 48 1.76 7.73 11.25
C HIS A 48 2.27 6.51 10.46
N VAL A 49 1.42 5.53 10.15
CA VAL A 49 1.81 4.30 9.46
C VAL A 49 2.13 4.60 8.00
N GLU A 50 3.32 4.25 7.55
CA GLU A 50 3.76 4.45 6.16
C GLU A 50 3.39 3.27 5.28
N VAL A 51 2.67 3.54 4.19
CA VAL A 51 2.27 2.54 3.18
C VAL A 51 3.07 2.76 1.90
N PRO A 52 3.86 1.78 1.42
CA PRO A 52 4.54 1.86 0.14
C PRO A 52 3.50 1.82 -1.00
N PHE A 53 3.59 2.71 -1.98
CA PHE A 53 2.61 2.77 -3.08
C PHE A 53 3.17 2.46 -4.47
N ASP A 54 4.49 2.29 -4.60
CA ASP A 54 5.14 1.89 -5.83
C ASP A 54 6.48 1.15 -5.60
N PRO A 55 7.02 0.44 -6.61
CA PRO A 55 8.29 -0.27 -6.48
C PRO A 55 9.53 0.64 -6.47
N ALA A 56 9.37 1.95 -6.66
CA ALA A 56 10.48 2.90 -6.56
C ALA A 56 10.80 3.24 -5.08
N GLY A 57 9.98 2.76 -4.14
CA GLY A 57 10.18 2.95 -2.71
C GLY A 57 9.48 4.20 -2.17
N HIS A 58 8.54 4.78 -2.92
CA HIS A 58 7.76 5.89 -2.39
C HIS A 58 6.70 5.38 -1.40
N THR A 59 6.60 6.09 -0.27
CA THR A 59 5.62 5.85 0.79
C THR A 59 4.67 7.03 0.93
N VAL A 60 3.49 6.76 1.47
CA VAL A 60 2.56 7.77 1.96
C VAL A 60 2.04 7.32 3.31
N THR A 61 1.84 8.25 4.23
CA THR A 61 1.23 7.92 5.52
C THR A 61 -0.27 7.68 5.37
N VAL A 62 -0.85 6.84 6.24
CA VAL A 62 -2.31 6.62 6.29
C VAL A 62 -3.03 7.95 6.50
N GLY A 63 -2.50 8.83 7.36
CA GLY A 63 -3.09 10.14 7.64
C GLY A 63 -3.12 11.06 6.42
N GLU A 64 -2.02 11.12 5.66
CA GLU A 64 -2.00 11.86 4.39
C GLU A 64 -2.98 11.29 3.37
N ALA A 65 -3.18 9.97 3.35
CA ALA A 65 -4.12 9.34 2.44
C ALA A 65 -5.59 9.61 2.85
N LEU A 66 -5.87 9.57 4.17
CA LEU A 66 -7.17 9.91 4.75
C LEU A 66 -7.53 11.40 4.53
N ALA A 67 -6.55 12.30 4.60
CA ALA A 67 -6.78 13.72 4.34
C ALA A 67 -7.20 14.03 2.89
N GLU A 68 -7.00 13.09 1.95
CA GLU A 68 -7.42 13.23 0.55
C GLU A 68 -8.81 12.66 0.26
N VAL A 69 -9.44 11.96 1.21
CA VAL A 69 -10.82 11.47 1.07
C VAL A 69 -11.81 12.42 1.74
N ASN A 70 -13.05 12.44 1.23
CA ASN A 70 -14.13 13.26 1.81
C ASN A 70 -14.98 12.48 2.82
N GLU A 71 -14.77 11.16 2.91
CA GLU A 71 -15.49 10.27 3.82
C GLU A 71 -14.97 10.50 5.25
N GLU A 72 -15.86 10.74 6.20
CA GLU A 72 -15.51 10.94 7.61
C GLU A 72 -15.58 9.65 8.44
N THR A 73 -16.28 8.63 7.95
CA THR A 73 -16.52 7.36 8.65
C THR A 73 -16.51 6.20 7.65
N PHE A 74 -16.02 5.04 8.08
CA PHE A 74 -15.99 3.81 7.29
C PHE A 74 -16.76 2.70 8.02
N ASP A 75 -17.72 2.08 7.33
CA ASP A 75 -18.55 1.01 7.88
C ASP A 75 -17.86 -0.37 7.83
N SER A 76 -16.86 -0.52 6.95
CA SER A 76 -16.07 -1.74 6.81
C SER A 76 -14.67 -1.47 6.24
N GLN A 77 -13.78 -2.45 6.37
CA GLN A 77 -12.46 -2.43 5.75
C GLN A 77 -12.53 -2.27 4.23
N ALA A 78 -13.50 -2.94 3.60
CA ALA A 78 -13.71 -2.79 2.16
C ALA A 78 -14.08 -1.35 1.78
N ASP A 79 -14.90 -0.68 2.58
CA ASP A 79 -15.27 0.73 2.33
C ASP A 79 -14.07 1.66 2.46
N LEU A 80 -13.24 1.47 3.49
CA LEU A 80 -11.98 2.19 3.68
C LEU A 80 -11.03 1.99 2.50
N LEU A 81 -10.77 0.74 2.10
CA LEU A 81 -9.87 0.43 0.98
C LEU A 81 -10.39 0.99 -0.34
N ASN A 82 -11.71 0.92 -0.58
CA ASN A 82 -12.32 1.49 -1.77
C ASN A 82 -12.20 3.02 -1.81
N ALA A 83 -12.36 3.69 -0.66
CA ALA A 83 -12.20 5.14 -0.56
C ALA A 83 -10.75 5.58 -0.81
N LEU A 84 -9.77 4.81 -0.31
CA LEU A 84 -8.35 5.12 -0.45
C LEU A 84 -7.75 4.66 -1.78
N HIS A 85 -8.33 3.67 -2.47
CA HIS A 85 -7.81 3.16 -3.73
C HIS A 85 -7.54 4.25 -4.79
N PRO A 86 -8.46 5.20 -5.05
CA PRO A 86 -8.19 6.32 -5.95
C PRO A 86 -7.05 7.23 -5.50
N VAL A 87 -6.81 7.38 -4.20
CA VAL A 87 -5.72 8.20 -3.64
C VAL A 87 -4.37 7.57 -4.00
N PHE A 88 -4.21 6.28 -3.70
CA PHE A 88 -3.00 5.52 -4.03
C PHE A 88 -2.74 5.51 -5.54
N GLU A 89 -3.77 5.35 -6.36
CA GLU A 89 -3.64 5.35 -7.81
C GLU A 89 -3.14 6.71 -8.34
N ARG A 90 -3.66 7.83 -7.81
CA ARG A 90 -3.19 9.17 -8.18
C ARG A 90 -1.72 9.38 -7.79
N LYS A 91 -1.32 8.97 -6.59
CA LYS A 91 0.09 9.08 -6.13
C LYS A 91 1.02 8.26 -7.03
N ARG A 92 0.62 7.03 -7.38
CA ARG A 92 1.36 6.17 -8.31
C ARG A 92 1.52 6.80 -9.69
N GLN A 93 0.45 7.38 -10.25
CA GLN A 93 0.51 8.07 -11.54
C GLN A 93 1.40 9.32 -11.49
N ALA A 94 1.31 10.11 -10.42
CA ALA A 94 2.15 11.29 -10.22
C ALA A 94 3.64 10.93 -10.14
N ALA A 95 3.99 9.90 -9.35
CA ALA A 95 5.35 9.40 -9.24
C ALA A 95 5.88 8.89 -10.59
N SER A 96 5.07 8.12 -11.31
CA SER A 96 5.43 7.59 -12.63
C SER A 96 5.72 8.70 -13.65
N ASN A 97 4.88 9.75 -13.67
CA ASN A 97 5.08 10.91 -14.55
C ASN A 97 6.37 11.68 -14.19
N SER A 98 6.69 11.79 -12.91
CA SER A 98 7.92 12.43 -12.44
C SER A 98 9.18 11.70 -12.94
N LEU A 99 9.20 10.36 -12.83
CA LEU A 99 10.31 9.54 -13.31
C LEU A 99 10.49 9.66 -14.84
N LEU A 100 9.39 9.63 -15.59
CA LEU A 100 9.43 9.82 -17.06
C LEU A 100 9.96 11.20 -17.44
N ALA A 101 9.59 12.25 -16.72
CA ALA A 101 10.10 13.59 -16.94
C ALA A 101 11.61 13.67 -16.68
N GLN A 102 12.09 13.02 -15.62
CA GLN A 102 13.51 13.02 -15.26
C GLN A 102 14.38 12.24 -16.26
N LEU A 103 13.89 11.10 -16.77
CA LEU A 103 14.55 10.36 -17.85
C LEU A 103 14.59 11.16 -19.15
N ARG A 104 13.51 11.87 -19.49
CA ARG A 104 13.45 12.72 -20.69
C ARG A 104 14.45 13.88 -20.63
N ALA A 105 14.72 14.42 -19.44
CA ALA A 105 15.68 15.50 -19.26
C ALA A 105 17.14 15.10 -19.54
N LEU A 106 17.45 13.79 -19.52
CA LEU A 106 18.80 13.27 -19.77
C LEU A 106 19.08 12.97 -21.26
N VAL A 107 18.05 12.99 -22.12
CA VAL A 107 18.20 12.78 -23.57
C VAL A 107 18.34 14.14 -24.26
N PRO A 108 19.49 14.47 -24.88
CA PRO A 108 19.62 15.68 -25.69
C PRO A 108 18.72 15.57 -26.94
N PHE A 109 18.03 16.66 -27.24
CA PHE A 109 17.13 16.80 -28.39
C PHE A 109 17.85 16.74 -29.74
#